data_AF-A0A2J4QPJ5-F1
#
_entry.id   AF-A0A2J4QPJ5-F1
#
_cell.length_a   1.000
_cell.length_b   1.000
_cell.length_c   1.000
_cell.angle_alpha   90.00
_cell.angle_beta   90.00
_cell.angle_gamma   90.00
#
_symmetry.space_group_name_H-M   'P 1'
#
loop_
_entity.id
_entity.type
_entity.pdbx_description
1 polymer ?
#
loop_
_entity_poly.entity_id
_entity_poly.type
_entity_poly.pdbx_seq_one_letter_code
_entity_poly.pdbx_strand_id
1 'polypeptide(L)'
;SALAHVEKQRLTGGELNHKLGHYFVINQSDNRRQVSRDVTALMEEKLGDRLLGIIHRDESVVEANASQKSILDFNSSSAAAFDIEIIAKKISAQLGINIGDGKVHSQPRRSGL
;
A
#
# COMPACT_ATOMS: atom_id res chain seq x y z
N SER A 1 -4.41 -22.85 -0.96
CA SER A 1 -3.71 -21.76 -1.68
C SER A 1 -2.96 -20.87 -0.69
N ALA A 2 -2.14 -19.92 -1.12
CA ALA A 2 -1.51 -18.94 -0.22
C ALA A 2 -2.54 -18.11 0.58
N LEU A 3 -3.68 -17.79 -0.04
CA LEU A 3 -4.81 -17.11 0.60
C LEU A 3 -5.33 -17.89 1.82
N ALA A 4 -5.46 -19.22 1.72
CA ALA A 4 -5.87 -20.06 2.85
C ALA A 4 -4.89 -20.02 4.04
N HIS A 5 -3.63 -19.64 3.82
CA HIS A 5 -2.66 -19.43 4.91
C HIS A 5 -2.77 -18.02 5.52
N VAL A 6 -3.10 -17.00 4.73
CA VAL A 6 -3.42 -15.65 5.24
C VAL A 6 -4.70 -15.70 6.08
N GLU A 7 -5.74 -16.37 5.58
CA GLU A 7 -7.03 -16.55 6.27
C GLU A 7 -6.88 -17.28 7.60
N LYS A 8 -5.91 -18.20 7.70
CA LYS A 8 -5.54 -18.90 8.94
C LYS A 8 -4.52 -18.13 9.79
N GLN A 9 -4.28 -16.85 9.50
CA GLN A 9 -3.33 -15.97 10.21
C GLN A 9 -1.91 -16.51 10.30
N ARG A 10 -1.56 -17.48 9.44
CA ARG A 10 -0.28 -18.18 9.48
C ARG A 10 0.87 -17.35 8.90
N LEU A 11 0.53 -16.22 8.27
CA LEU A 11 1.45 -15.27 7.65
C LEU A 11 1.46 -13.90 8.34
N THR A 12 0.58 -13.67 9.34
CA THR A 12 0.44 -12.38 10.03
C THR A 12 1.13 -12.35 11.40
N GLY A 13 1.69 -13.47 11.86
CA GLY A 13 2.38 -13.57 13.15
C GLY A 13 1.47 -13.47 14.39
N GLY A 14 0.14 -13.40 14.20
CA GLY A 14 -0.87 -13.29 15.25
C GLY A 14 -2.23 -12.84 14.70
N GLU A 15 -3.23 -12.74 15.59
CA GLU A 15 -4.56 -12.20 15.27
C GLU A 15 -4.45 -10.74 14.81
N LEU A 16 -5.02 -10.45 13.64
CA LEU A 16 -5.18 -9.07 13.19
C LEU A 16 -6.19 -8.37 14.10
N ASN A 17 -5.97 -7.10 14.44
CA ASN A 17 -6.95 -6.35 15.22
C ASN A 17 -8.28 -6.33 14.42
N HIS A 18 -9.33 -6.92 14.99
CA HIS A 18 -10.58 -7.18 14.29
C HIS A 18 -11.46 -5.93 14.10
N LYS A 19 -10.95 -4.71 14.33
CA LYS A 19 -11.80 -3.49 14.33
C LYS A 19 -12.35 -3.14 12.95
N LEU A 20 -11.60 -3.39 11.88
CA LEU A 20 -11.98 -3.03 10.50
C LEU A 20 -11.75 -4.17 9.49
N GLY A 21 -11.47 -5.39 9.98
CA GLY A 21 -11.13 -6.53 9.12
C GLY A 21 -9.72 -6.43 8.53
N HIS A 22 -9.51 -7.08 7.38
CA HIS A 22 -8.23 -7.11 6.69
C HIS A 22 -8.37 -7.00 5.18
N TYR A 23 -7.45 -6.23 4.62
CA TYR A 23 -7.40 -5.85 3.21
C TYR A 23 -6.08 -6.29 2.58
N PHE A 24 -6.03 -6.27 1.25
CA PHE A 24 -4.90 -6.73 0.46
C PHE A 24 -4.40 -5.65 -0.49
N VAL A 25 -3.11 -5.74 -0.81
CA VAL A 25 -2.47 -5.05 -1.92
C VAL A 25 -1.71 -6.09 -2.72
N ILE A 26 -1.85 -6.06 -4.05
CA ILE A 26 -1.00 -6.88 -4.93
C ILE A 26 0.24 -6.06 -5.25
N ASN A 27 1.39 -6.48 -4.75
CA ASN A 27 2.64 -5.76 -4.93
C ASN A 27 3.42 -6.29 -6.14
N GLN A 28 4.14 -5.39 -6.82
CA GLN A 28 5.05 -5.69 -7.94
C GLN A 28 4.37 -6.43 -9.10
N SER A 29 3.14 -6.05 -9.45
CA SER A 29 2.49 -6.61 -10.64
C SER A 29 3.23 -6.16 -11.90
N ASP A 30 3.69 -7.13 -12.69
CA ASP A 30 4.44 -6.89 -13.93
C ASP A 30 3.59 -7.29 -15.14
N ASN A 31 2.86 -6.31 -15.67
CA ASN A 31 1.98 -6.51 -16.84
C ASN A 31 2.73 -6.96 -18.10
N ARG A 32 4.07 -6.95 -18.11
CA ARG A 32 4.87 -7.52 -19.21
C ARG A 32 4.88 -9.05 -19.18
N ARG A 33 4.66 -9.68 -18.02
CA ARG A 33 4.72 -11.13 -17.83
C ARG A 33 3.33 -11.73 -17.80
N GLN A 34 3.07 -12.72 -18.67
CA GLN A 34 1.75 -13.36 -18.75
C GLN A 34 1.27 -13.95 -17.42
N VAL A 35 2.14 -14.70 -16.75
CA VAL A 35 1.83 -15.27 -15.42
C VAL A 35 1.45 -14.18 -14.41
N SER A 36 2.12 -13.03 -14.43
CA SER A 36 1.80 -11.93 -13.51
C SER A 36 0.41 -11.35 -13.80
N ARG A 37 0.06 -11.18 -15.08
CA ARG A 37 -1.26 -10.70 -15.49
C ARG A 37 -2.36 -11.68 -15.06
N ASP A 38 -2.19 -12.97 -15.37
CA ASP A 38 -3.18 -14.00 -15.07
C ASP A 38 -3.39 -14.14 -13.55
N VAL A 39 -2.30 -14.08 -12.77
CA VAL A 39 -2.39 -14.10 -11.31
C VAL A 39 -3.02 -12.83 -10.76
N THR A 40 -2.71 -11.66 -11.31
CA THR A 40 -3.31 -10.39 -10.88
C THR A 40 -4.83 -10.41 -11.11
N ALA A 41 -5.26 -10.76 -12.32
CA ALA A 41 -6.69 -10.85 -12.67
C ALA A 41 -7.44 -11.85 -11.78
N LEU A 42 -6.85 -13.03 -11.53
CA LEU A 42 -7.43 -14.03 -10.63
C LEU A 42 -7.57 -13.50 -9.19
N MET A 43 -6.61 -12.72 -8.72
CA MET A 43 -6.64 -12.16 -7.36
C MET A 43 -7.62 -10.99 -7.26
N GLU A 44 -7.75 -10.16 -8.29
CA GLU A 44 -8.78 -9.12 -8.38
C GLU A 44 -10.18 -9.73 -8.27
N GLU A 45 -10.46 -10.79 -9.02
CA GLU A 45 -11.74 -11.52 -8.96
C GLU A 45 -12.01 -12.10 -7.56
N LYS A 46 -10.99 -12.74 -6.96
CA LYS A 46 -11.15 -13.43 -5.66
C LYS A 46 -11.24 -12.50 -4.46
N LEU A 47 -10.56 -11.36 -4.51
CA LEU A 47 -10.45 -10.46 -3.36
C LEU A 47 -11.55 -9.40 -3.35
N GLY A 48 -12.09 -9.02 -4.52
CA GLY A 48 -13.17 -8.05 -4.64
C GLY A 48 -12.87 -6.77 -3.84
N ASP A 49 -13.84 -6.32 -3.04
CA ASP A 49 -13.76 -5.09 -2.24
C ASP A 49 -12.64 -5.09 -1.19
N ARG A 50 -12.02 -6.24 -0.92
CA ARG A 50 -10.91 -6.37 0.03
C ARG A 50 -9.56 -6.04 -0.60
N LEU A 51 -9.49 -5.86 -1.92
CA LEU A 51 -8.30 -5.40 -2.63
C LEU A 51 -8.27 -3.87 -2.66
N LEU A 52 -7.32 -3.26 -1.94
CA LEU A 52 -7.14 -1.80 -1.94
C LEU A 52 -6.56 -1.30 -3.26
N GLY A 53 -5.70 -2.09 -3.88
CA GLY A 53 -5.10 -1.75 -5.16
C GLY A 53 -3.93 -2.65 -5.53
N ILE A 54 -3.32 -2.31 -6.66
CA ILE A 54 -2.17 -2.99 -7.24
C ILE A 54 -1.04 -1.96 -7.30
N ILE A 55 0.16 -2.35 -6.89
CA ILE A 55 1.38 -1.58 -7.11
C ILE A 55 2.12 -2.20 -8.28
N HIS A 56 2.27 -1.43 -9.36
CA HIS A 56 2.99 -1.87 -10.54
C HIS A 56 4.49 -1.98 -10.28
N ARG A 57 5.13 -2.95 -10.94
CA ARG A 57 6.58 -3.10 -10.90
C ARG A 57 7.26 -1.89 -11.56
N ASP A 58 8.03 -1.17 -10.76
CA ASP A 58 8.77 0.04 -11.15
C ASP A 58 10.20 -0.02 -10.60
N GLU A 59 11.21 0.21 -11.46
CA GLU A 59 12.62 0.14 -11.09
C GLU A 59 13.04 1.27 -10.15
N SER A 60 12.36 2.42 -10.22
CA SER A 60 12.58 3.58 -9.36
C SER A 60 12.46 3.23 -7.87
N VAL A 61 11.66 2.20 -7.52
CA VAL A 61 11.50 1.75 -6.13
C VAL A 61 12.77 1.11 -5.60
N VAL A 62 13.45 0.29 -6.41
CA VAL A 62 14.70 -0.36 -6.03
C VAL A 62 15.81 0.68 -5.90
N GLU A 63 15.87 1.64 -6.83
CA GLU A 63 16.83 2.74 -6.82
C GLU A 63 16.62 3.68 -5.62
N ALA A 64 15.37 4.01 -5.30
CA ALA A 64 15.01 4.79 -4.13
C ALA A 64 15.45 4.07 -2.84
N ASN A 65 15.18 2.77 -2.73
CA ASN A 65 15.62 1.96 -1.60
C ASN A 65 17.15 1.89 -1.49
N ALA A 66 17.86 1.71 -2.61
CA ALA A 66 19.32 1.75 -2.64
C ALA A 66 19.88 3.12 -2.20
N SER A 67 19.15 4.19 -2.51
CA SER A 67 19.48 5.57 -2.11
C SER A 67 18.97 5.94 -0.71
N GLN A 68 18.32 5.02 0.00
CA GLN A 68 17.70 5.26 1.32
C GLN A 68 16.72 6.45 1.31
N LYS A 69 15.97 6.60 0.21
CA LYS A 69 14.94 7.63 0.04
C LYS A 69 13.57 6.99 -0.11
N SER A 70 12.53 7.71 0.31
CA SER A 70 11.17 7.37 -0.08
C SER A 70 11.03 7.45 -1.59
N ILE A 71 10.21 6.56 -2.18
CA ILE A 71 9.88 6.66 -3.61
C ILE A 71 9.22 8.00 -3.95
N LEU A 72 8.47 8.58 -3.00
CA LEU A 72 7.82 9.89 -3.15
C LEU A 72 8.84 11.04 -3.23
N ASP A 73 10.00 10.91 -2.56
CA ASP A 73 11.08 11.90 -2.59
C ASP A 73 12.06 11.66 -3.75
N PHE A 74 12.22 10.40 -4.15
CA PHE A 74 13.14 9.99 -5.21
C PHE A 74 12.57 10.19 -6.61
N ASN A 75 11.35 9.70 -6.85
CA ASN A 75 10.63 9.82 -8.12
C ASN A 75 9.11 9.79 -7.88
N SER A 76 8.55 10.95 -7.51
CA SER A 76 7.10 11.12 -7.30
C SER A 76 6.27 10.89 -8.56
N SER A 77 6.86 10.96 -9.75
CA SER A 77 6.19 10.69 -11.02
C SER A 77 6.19 9.22 -11.45
N SER A 78 6.80 8.32 -10.66
CA SER A 78 6.82 6.88 -10.94
C SER A 78 5.43 6.25 -10.83
N ALA A 79 5.21 5.15 -11.56
CA ALA A 79 3.94 4.44 -11.51
C ALA A 79 3.66 3.90 -10.10
N ALA A 80 4.70 3.39 -9.44
CA ALA A 80 4.59 2.91 -8.08
C ALA A 80 4.26 4.02 -7.07
N ALA A 81 4.83 5.23 -7.22
CA ALA A 81 4.47 6.37 -6.38
C ALA A 81 2.99 6.73 -6.51
N PHE A 82 2.48 6.80 -7.75
CA PHE A 82 1.08 7.06 -8.02
C PHE A 82 0.16 5.99 -7.42
N ASP A 83 0.48 4.71 -7.61
CA ASP A 83 -0.31 3.59 -7.06
C ASP A 83 -0.37 3.64 -5.53
N ILE A 84 0.77 3.90 -4.87
CA ILE A 84 0.86 4.05 -3.42
C ILE A 84 0.01 5.21 -2.93
N GLU A 85 0.02 6.35 -3.64
CA GLU A 85 -0.78 7.52 -3.27
C GLU A 85 -2.29 7.22 -3.34
N ILE A 86 -2.74 6.52 -4.39
CA ILE A 86 -4.15 6.11 -4.53
C ILE A 86 -4.55 5.15 -3.39
N ILE A 87 -3.69 4.19 -3.06
CA ILE A 87 -3.95 3.25 -1.96
C ILE A 87 -3.99 3.99 -0.62
N ALA A 88 -3.08 4.94 -0.38
CA ALA A 88 -3.05 5.76 0.83
C ALA A 88 -4.34 6.58 1.00
N LYS A 89 -4.88 7.14 -0.09
CA LYS A 89 -6.17 7.85 -0.09
C LYS A 89 -7.33 6.93 0.28
N LYS A 90 -7.37 5.70 -0.25
CA LYS A 90 -8.41 4.70 0.09
C LYS A 90 -8.35 4.30 1.57
N ILE A 91 -7.14 4.05 2.09
CA ILE A 91 -6.94 3.72 3.51
C ILE A 91 -7.42 4.88 4.40
N SER A 92 -7.05 6.11 4.05
CA SER A 92 -7.43 7.28 4.85
C SER A 92 -8.95 7.49 4.88
N ALA A 93 -9.62 7.30 3.73
CA ALA A 93 -11.08 7.34 3.66
C ALA A 93 -11.74 6.25 4.53
N GLN A 94 -11.21 5.03 4.51
CA GLN A 94 -11.71 3.93 5.37
C GLN A 94 -11.50 4.19 6.86
N LEU A 95 -10.41 4.86 7.23
CA LEU A 95 -10.09 5.20 8.61
C LEU A 95 -10.77 6.49 9.09
N GLY A 96 -11.47 7.22 8.20
CA GLY A 96 -12.02 8.54 8.51
C GLY A 96 -10.93 9.58 8.82
N ILE A 97 -9.72 9.40 8.27
CA ILE A 97 -8.60 10.32 8.45
C ILE A 97 -8.70 11.41 7.38
N ASN A 98 -8.82 12.65 7.83
CA ASN A 98 -8.66 13.81 6.95
C ASN A 98 -7.16 14.00 6.68
N ILE A 99 -6.72 13.59 5.49
CA ILE A 99 -5.36 13.89 5.03
C ILE A 99 -5.29 15.41 4.82
N GLY A 100 -4.51 16.11 5.66
CA GLY A 100 -4.20 17.52 5.45
C GLY A 100 -3.38 17.75 4.18
N ASP A 101 -3.11 19.01 3.83
CA ASP A 101 -2.34 19.45 2.64
C ASP A 101 -0.84 19.07 2.65
N GLY A 102 -0.44 18.06 3.44
CA GLY A 102 0.95 17.61 3.56
C GLY A 102 1.85 18.54 4.39
N LYS A 103 1.33 19.60 5.00
CA LYS A 103 2.11 20.43 5.93
C LYS A 103 2.12 19.81 7.33
N VAL A 104 3.33 19.58 7.84
CA VAL A 104 3.55 19.25 9.23
C VAL A 104 3.19 20.47 10.08
N HIS A 105 1.94 20.58 10.53
CA HIS A 105 1.57 21.52 11.59
C HIS A 105 2.08 20.98 12.93
N SER A 106 3.41 20.93 13.11
CA SER A 106 3.94 20.92 14.47
C SER A 106 3.62 22.29 15.05
N GLN A 107 2.55 22.39 15.84
CA GLN A 107 2.41 23.56 16.70
C GLN A 107 3.61 23.55 17.64
N PRO A 108 4.42 24.62 17.71
CA PRO A 108 5.45 24.70 18.72
C PRO A 108 4.73 24.63 20.07
N ARG A 109 5.03 23.59 20.85
CA ARG A 109 4.62 23.48 22.24
C ARG A 109 5.25 24.67 22.97
N ARG A 110 4.50 25.76 23.15
CA ARG A 110 4.85 26.77 24.15
C ARG A 110 4.73 26.09 25.51
N SER A 111 5.81 25.48 25.99
CA SER A 111 5.99 25.36 27.44
C SER A 111 6.41 26.74 27.91
N GLY A 112 5.50 27.41 28.61
CA GLY A 112 5.83 28.62 29.32
C GLY A 112 6.92 28.35 30.36
N LEU A 113 7.82 29.32 30.50
CA LEU A 113 8.14 30.00 31.74
C LEU A 113 8.23 31.49 31.42
#